data_AF-A0A959ZG53-F1
#
_entry.id   AF-A0A959ZG53-F1
#
_cell.length_a   1.000
_cell.length_b   1.000
_cell.length_c   1.000
_cell.angle_alpha   90.00
_cell.angle_beta   90.00
_cell.angle_gamma   90.00
#
_symmetry.space_group_name_H-M   'P 1'
#
loop_
_entity.id
_entity.type
_entity.pdbx_description
1 polymer ?
#
loop_
_entity_poly.entity_id
_entity_poly.type
_entity_poly.pdbx_seq_one_letter_code
_entity_poly.pdbx_strand_id
1 'polypeptide(L)'
;MSEETSKDPAAGPAAGVIEAGAYWPRPWSGEDGGPRRVCRPEGQPGLDIQPGEQLKLEVFRDSFAADMLIRREPGELYALRHDMPKGDPLAGDCEGWVEKLDPETLQPLTVTARFPAGRYWPGGIAAHANGDIYMIFGCWA
;
A
#
# COMPACT_ATOMS: atom_id res chain seq x y z
N MET A 1 20.12 -39.22 13.87
CA MET A 1 20.62 -37.94 14.40
C MET A 1 21.22 -37.19 13.23
N SER A 2 20.73 -36.07 12.74
CA SER A 2 19.53 -35.27 12.99
C SER A 2 19.42 -34.38 11.75
N GLU A 3 18.24 -34.27 11.16
CA GLU A 3 17.91 -33.20 10.21
C GLU A 3 17.90 -31.87 10.96
N GLU A 4 18.55 -30.85 10.42
CA GLU A 4 18.12 -29.47 10.62
C GLU A 4 18.54 -28.63 9.41
N THR A 5 17.64 -28.52 8.44
CA THR A 5 17.69 -27.56 7.35
C THR A 5 17.50 -26.16 7.92
N SER A 6 18.60 -25.44 8.10
CA SER A 6 18.58 -24.02 8.43
C SER A 6 17.97 -23.26 7.26
N LYS A 7 16.83 -22.63 7.53
CA LYS A 7 16.10 -21.76 6.61
C LYS A 7 16.87 -20.44 6.51
N ASP A 8 17.54 -20.23 5.38
CA ASP A 8 18.19 -18.95 5.09
C ASP A 8 17.17 -17.80 5.23
N PRO A 9 17.41 -16.80 6.09
CA PRO A 9 16.56 -15.63 6.15
C PRO A 9 16.79 -14.84 4.86
N ALA A 10 15.69 -14.45 4.19
CA ALA A 10 15.70 -13.60 3.02
C ALA A 10 16.65 -12.41 3.25
N ALA A 11 17.69 -12.32 2.43
CA ALA A 11 18.67 -11.25 2.47
C ALA A 11 17.94 -9.91 2.26
N GLY A 12 17.93 -9.07 3.30
CA GLY A 12 17.50 -7.68 3.16
C GLY A 12 18.37 -6.93 2.15
N PRO A 13 17.87 -5.85 1.55
CA PRO A 13 18.62 -5.10 0.54
C PRO A 13 19.97 -4.64 1.14
N ALA A 14 21.04 -4.87 0.38
CA ALA A 14 22.39 -4.44 0.74
C ALA A 14 22.41 -2.93 0.99
N ALA A 15 23.12 -2.50 2.04
CA ALA A 15 23.25 -1.11 2.46
C ALA A 15 24.01 -0.27 1.41
N GLY A 16 23.35 0.06 0.30
CA GLY A 16 23.74 1.14 -0.60
C GLY A 16 23.21 2.48 -0.11
N VAL A 17 23.78 3.58 -0.61
CA VAL A 17 23.25 4.93 -0.35
C VAL A 17 21.82 4.99 -0.90
N ILE A 18 20.84 5.11 0.00
CA ILE A 18 19.44 5.29 -0.39
C ILE A 18 19.25 6.78 -0.65
N GLU A 19 19.00 7.13 -1.91
CA GLU A 19 18.68 8.49 -2.31
C GLU A 19 17.38 8.94 -1.63
N ALA A 20 17.38 10.13 -1.04
CA ALA A 20 16.18 10.69 -0.43
C ALA A 20 15.08 10.86 -1.49
N GLY A 21 13.90 10.29 -1.25
CA GLY A 21 12.77 10.35 -2.19
C GLY A 21 12.71 9.19 -3.19
N ALA A 22 13.58 8.20 -3.08
CA ALA A 22 13.48 6.99 -3.90
C ALA A 22 12.30 6.11 -3.43
N TYR A 23 11.48 5.66 -4.38
CA TYR A 23 10.42 4.68 -4.15
C TYR A 23 10.98 3.25 -4.11
N TRP A 24 10.27 2.35 -3.44
CA TRP A 24 10.57 0.92 -3.49
C TRP A 24 10.59 0.43 -4.95
N PRO A 25 11.59 -0.38 -5.37
CA PRO A 25 11.83 -0.72 -6.77
C PRO A 25 10.87 -1.83 -7.28
N ARG A 26 9.59 -1.66 -7.01
CA ARG A 26 8.50 -2.54 -7.46
C ARG A 26 7.33 -1.69 -7.97
N PRO A 27 6.51 -2.21 -8.88
CA PRO A 27 5.35 -1.50 -9.36
C PRO A 27 4.34 -1.25 -8.24
N TRP A 28 3.59 -0.15 -8.33
CA TRP A 28 2.61 0.26 -7.32
C TRP A 28 3.22 0.53 -5.94
N SER A 29 4.47 1.00 -5.89
CA SER A 29 5.13 1.45 -4.65
C SER A 29 4.63 2.79 -4.13
N GLY A 30 3.77 3.48 -4.87
CA GLY A 30 3.05 4.69 -4.46
C GLY A 30 1.75 4.82 -5.25
N GLU A 31 0.98 5.86 -4.93
CA GLU A 31 -0.23 6.28 -5.67
C GLU A 31 -0.01 6.30 -7.20
N ASP A 32 -1.09 6.06 -7.96
CA ASP A 32 -1.15 6.22 -9.42
C ASP A 32 -0.06 5.44 -10.19
N GLY A 33 0.39 4.31 -9.66
CA GLY A 33 1.40 3.46 -10.33
C GLY A 33 2.84 3.95 -10.15
N GLY A 34 3.10 4.86 -9.21
CA GLY A 34 4.43 5.35 -8.85
C GLY A 34 4.66 6.83 -9.18
N PRO A 35 5.90 7.35 -9.09
CA PRO A 35 6.19 8.79 -9.14
C PRO A 35 5.70 9.52 -10.39
N ARG A 36 5.50 8.80 -11.49
CA ARG A 36 5.04 9.36 -12.77
C ARG A 36 3.52 9.46 -12.90
N ARG A 37 2.76 8.91 -11.94
CA ARG A 37 1.29 8.94 -11.90
C ARG A 37 0.61 8.49 -13.20
N VAL A 38 1.18 7.48 -13.85
CA VAL A 38 0.70 7.00 -15.16
C VAL A 38 -0.43 5.97 -15.04
N CYS A 39 -0.86 5.64 -13.82
CA CYS A 39 -1.83 4.59 -13.48
C CYS A 39 -1.49 3.23 -14.14
N ARG A 40 -0.19 3.01 -14.38
CA ARG A 40 0.34 1.83 -15.05
C ARG A 40 1.63 1.38 -14.36
N PRO A 41 1.76 0.09 -14.02
CA PRO A 41 3.02 -0.46 -13.56
C PRO A 41 4.07 -0.40 -14.68
N GLU A 42 5.23 0.19 -14.38
CA GLU A 42 6.36 0.23 -15.32
C GLU A 42 6.82 -1.18 -15.70
N GLY A 43 7.13 -1.38 -16.98
CA GLY A 43 7.63 -2.66 -17.50
C GLY A 43 6.61 -3.79 -17.57
N GLN A 44 5.32 -3.53 -17.27
CA GLN A 44 4.27 -4.55 -17.36
C GLN A 44 3.27 -4.25 -18.50
N PRO A 45 2.77 -5.28 -19.20
CA PRO A 45 1.78 -5.13 -20.27
C PRO A 45 0.37 -4.77 -19.75
N GLY A 46 0.18 -4.66 -18.43
CA GLY A 46 -1.14 -4.58 -17.82
C GLY A 46 -1.69 -5.99 -17.57
N LEU A 47 -3.01 -6.16 -17.67
CA LEU A 47 -3.66 -7.46 -17.48
C LEU A 47 -3.48 -8.43 -18.66
N ASP A 48 -3.06 -7.93 -19.84
CA ASP A 48 -2.80 -8.71 -21.06
C ASP A 48 -3.92 -9.71 -21.45
N ILE A 49 -5.18 -9.30 -21.26
CA ILE A 49 -6.37 -10.14 -21.48
C ILE A 49 -6.50 -10.48 -22.97
N GLN A 50 -6.55 -11.78 -23.29
CA GLN A 50 -6.66 -12.29 -24.66
C GLN A 50 -8.11 -12.52 -25.11
N PRO A 51 -8.37 -12.63 -26.42
CA PRO A 51 -9.68 -13.02 -26.92
C PRO A 51 -10.15 -14.36 -26.31
N GLY A 52 -11.34 -14.35 -25.69
CA GLY A 52 -11.94 -15.52 -25.05
C GLY A 52 -11.61 -15.64 -23.54
N GLU A 53 -10.71 -14.83 -23.01
CA GLU A 53 -10.46 -14.75 -21.57
C GLU A 53 -11.49 -13.85 -20.87
N GLN A 54 -11.76 -14.16 -19.60
CA GLN A 54 -12.67 -13.39 -18.77
C GLN A 54 -11.99 -13.01 -17.46
N LEU A 55 -12.18 -11.76 -17.05
CA LEU A 55 -11.80 -11.33 -15.71
C LEU A 55 -12.78 -11.90 -14.70
N LYS A 56 -12.23 -12.55 -13.67
CA LYS A 56 -12.97 -13.03 -12.52
C LYS A 56 -12.59 -12.21 -11.29
N LEU A 57 -13.60 -11.70 -10.60
CA LEU A 57 -13.43 -11.13 -9.27
C LEU A 57 -13.23 -12.29 -8.29
N GLU A 58 -11.99 -12.53 -7.87
CA GLU A 58 -11.67 -13.61 -6.92
C GLU A 58 -12.06 -13.26 -5.49
N VAL A 59 -11.78 -12.02 -5.07
CA VAL A 59 -12.04 -11.54 -3.71
C VAL A 59 -12.52 -10.10 -3.74
N PHE A 60 -13.47 -9.81 -2.86
CA PHE A 60 -13.98 -8.47 -2.65
C PHE A 60 -14.16 -8.24 -1.14
N ARG A 61 -13.67 -7.10 -0.68
CA ARG A 61 -13.94 -6.61 0.67
C ARG A 61 -14.32 -5.14 0.56
N ASP A 62 -15.54 -4.83 0.99
CA ASP A 62 -15.90 -3.43 1.17
C ASP A 62 -15.02 -2.79 2.25
N SER A 63 -14.57 -1.57 1.96
CA SER A 63 -13.56 -0.90 2.75
C SER A 63 -13.84 0.60 2.77
N PHE A 64 -14.81 0.98 3.59
CA PHE A 64 -15.14 2.39 3.81
C PHE A 64 -13.88 3.20 4.14
N ALA A 65 -13.74 4.38 3.53
CA ALA A 65 -12.63 5.29 3.76
C ALA A 65 -11.26 4.60 3.58
N ALA A 66 -11.10 3.94 2.43
CA ALA A 66 -9.81 3.50 1.90
C ALA A 66 -9.45 4.38 0.71
N ASP A 67 -8.41 5.19 0.87
CA ASP A 67 -8.00 6.14 -0.16
C ASP A 67 -7.15 5.47 -1.24
N MET A 68 -6.15 4.73 -0.80
CA MET A 68 -5.03 4.30 -1.63
C MET A 68 -4.52 2.94 -1.18
N LEU A 69 -4.00 2.18 -2.14
CA LEU A 69 -3.39 0.89 -1.90
C LEU A 69 -2.09 0.76 -2.68
N ILE A 70 -1.06 0.24 -2.02
CA ILE A 70 0.28 0.07 -2.58
C ILE A 70 0.79 -1.36 -2.37
N ARG A 71 1.81 -1.69 -3.13
CA ARG A 71 2.58 -2.93 -3.01
C ARG A 71 4.02 -2.62 -2.66
N ARG A 72 4.59 -3.43 -1.77
CA ARG A 72 6.03 -3.42 -1.50
C ARG A 72 6.68 -4.66 -2.10
N GLU A 73 6.67 -5.80 -1.41
CA GLU A 73 7.14 -7.09 -1.94
C GLU A 73 5.99 -7.97 -2.46
N PRO A 74 6.27 -9.07 -3.18
CA PRO A 74 5.27 -10.08 -3.49
C PRO A 74 4.51 -10.53 -2.23
N GLY A 75 3.18 -10.46 -2.29
CA GLY A 75 2.30 -10.76 -1.16
C GLY A 75 2.14 -9.63 -0.14
N GLU A 76 2.86 -8.52 -0.27
CA GLU A 76 2.71 -7.37 0.63
C GLU A 76 1.82 -6.29 0.02
N LEU A 77 0.67 -6.10 0.65
CA LEU A 77 -0.37 -5.18 0.26
C LEU A 77 -0.66 -4.24 1.42
N TYR A 78 -0.65 -2.93 1.19
CA TYR A 78 -0.93 -1.93 2.23
C TYR A 78 -2.00 -0.96 1.78
N ALA A 79 -2.97 -0.71 2.65
CA ALA A 79 -4.05 0.26 2.40
C ALA A 79 -3.96 1.42 3.38
N LEU A 80 -4.02 2.65 2.84
CA LEU A 80 -4.29 3.86 3.61
C LEU A 80 -5.77 3.89 3.97
N ARG A 81 -6.04 4.02 5.26
CA ARG A 81 -7.39 4.12 5.80
C ARG A 81 -7.52 5.37 6.66
N HIS A 82 -8.73 5.89 6.73
CA HIS A 82 -9.05 7.01 7.59
C HIS A 82 -10.48 6.87 8.12
N ASP A 83 -10.83 7.65 9.14
CA ASP A 83 -12.22 7.85 9.51
C ASP A 83 -12.77 9.12 8.86
N MET A 84 -14.06 9.36 9.01
CA MET A 84 -14.69 10.56 8.47
C MET A 84 -15.71 11.08 9.48
N PRO A 85 -15.75 12.39 9.74
CA PRO A 85 -16.80 12.99 10.53
C PRO A 85 -18.19 12.66 9.95
N LYS A 86 -19.17 12.44 10.82
CA LYS A 86 -20.55 12.20 10.37
C LYS A 86 -21.14 13.52 9.84
N GLY A 87 -21.73 13.47 8.65
CA GLY A 87 -22.37 14.63 8.04
C GLY A 87 -21.42 15.39 7.12
N ASP A 88 -20.87 16.50 7.61
CA ASP A 88 -19.91 17.32 6.86
C ASP A 88 -18.47 16.77 7.05
N PRO A 89 -17.81 16.27 5.98
CA PRO A 89 -16.45 15.74 6.05
C PRO A 89 -15.41 16.74 6.56
N LEU A 90 -15.68 18.06 6.46
CA LEU A 90 -14.76 19.12 6.89
C LEU A 90 -15.04 19.61 8.32
N ALA A 91 -16.06 19.06 8.99
CA ALA A 91 -16.51 19.53 10.30
C ALA A 91 -15.63 19.09 11.47
N GLY A 92 -14.68 18.18 11.26
CA GLY A 92 -13.83 17.67 12.32
C GLY A 92 -12.50 17.14 11.82
N ASP A 93 -11.61 16.90 12.77
CA ASP A 93 -10.36 16.20 12.51
C ASP A 93 -10.62 14.69 12.34
N CYS A 94 -9.81 14.08 11.50
CA CYS A 94 -9.80 12.66 11.20
C CYS A 94 -8.57 12.00 11.82
N GLU A 95 -8.65 10.69 11.96
CA GLU A 95 -7.52 9.81 12.20
C GLU A 95 -7.20 9.00 10.94
N GLY A 96 -5.91 8.81 10.67
CA GLY A 96 -5.40 7.96 9.60
C GLY A 96 -4.65 6.74 10.14
N TRP A 97 -4.66 5.64 9.39
CA TRP A 97 -3.88 4.43 9.70
C TRP A 97 -3.56 3.62 8.44
N VAL A 98 -2.65 2.66 8.59
CA VAL A 98 -2.30 1.72 7.52
C VAL A 98 -2.68 0.30 7.94
N GLU A 99 -3.30 -0.43 7.01
CA GLU A 99 -3.56 -1.87 7.12
C GLU A 99 -2.61 -2.62 6.19
N LYS A 100 -1.88 -3.62 6.70
CA LYS A 100 -1.28 -4.66 5.85
C LYS A 100 -2.36 -5.70 5.59
N LEU A 101 -2.67 -5.95 4.32
CA LEU A 101 -3.74 -6.85 3.92
C LEU A 101 -3.17 -8.19 3.45
N ASP A 102 -3.91 -9.25 3.73
CA ASP A 102 -3.75 -10.53 3.06
C ASP A 102 -4.18 -10.37 1.59
N PRO A 103 -3.35 -10.71 0.60
CA PRO A 103 -3.66 -10.47 -0.82
C PRO A 103 -4.75 -11.39 -1.39
N GLU A 104 -5.03 -12.53 -0.74
CA GLU A 104 -6.02 -13.50 -1.20
C GLU A 104 -7.39 -13.28 -0.54
N THR A 105 -7.42 -12.80 0.70
CA THR A 105 -8.67 -12.59 1.45
C THR A 105 -9.02 -11.11 1.66
N LEU A 106 -8.08 -10.20 1.41
CA LEU A 106 -8.14 -8.76 1.70
C LEU A 106 -8.37 -8.43 3.19
N GLN A 107 -8.29 -9.40 4.09
CA GLN A 107 -8.40 -9.16 5.53
C GLN A 107 -7.13 -8.49 6.07
N PRO A 108 -7.23 -7.54 7.00
CA PRO A 108 -6.06 -6.98 7.65
C PRO A 108 -5.29 -8.06 8.43
N LEU A 109 -4.02 -8.25 8.07
CA LEU A 109 -3.06 -9.05 8.83
C LEU A 109 -2.53 -8.27 10.03
N THR A 110 -2.24 -6.98 9.82
CA THR A 110 -1.77 -6.06 10.87
C THR A 110 -2.27 -4.65 10.60
N VAL A 111 -2.48 -3.88 11.66
CA VAL A 111 -2.95 -2.50 11.58
C VAL A 111 -2.06 -1.62 12.45
N THR A 112 -1.71 -0.43 11.96
CA THR A 112 -0.97 0.55 12.78
C THR A 112 -1.85 1.13 13.89
N ALA A 113 -1.24 1.88 14.81
CA ALA A 113 -2.01 2.83 15.62
C ALA A 113 -2.75 3.83 14.73
N ARG A 114 -3.78 4.47 15.29
CA ARG A 114 -4.46 5.61 14.69
C ARG A 114 -3.61 6.86 14.90
N PHE A 115 -3.38 7.62 13.84
CA PHE A 115 -2.59 8.85 13.87
C PHE A 115 -3.49 10.06 13.64
N PRO A 116 -3.28 11.17 14.36
CA PRO A 116 -3.97 12.43 14.06
C PRO A 116 -3.65 12.86 12.64
N ALA A 117 -4.69 13.15 11.85
CA ALA A 117 -4.51 13.56 10.46
C ALA A 117 -5.16 14.92 10.14
N GLY A 118 -5.91 15.49 11.10
CA GLY A 118 -6.58 16.78 10.92
C GLY A 118 -7.78 16.68 9.98
N ARG A 119 -8.25 17.81 9.45
CA ARG A 119 -9.45 17.83 8.58
C ARG A 119 -9.29 16.94 7.35
N TYR A 120 -10.40 16.33 6.94
CA TYR A 120 -10.45 15.44 5.78
C TYR A 120 -9.83 16.08 4.53
N TRP A 121 -8.81 15.42 4.00
CA TRP A 121 -8.25 15.64 2.67
C TRP A 121 -7.63 14.31 2.21
N PRO A 122 -7.95 13.84 0.99
CA PRO A 122 -7.44 12.57 0.50
C PRO A 122 -5.91 12.60 0.46
N GLY A 123 -5.32 11.61 1.11
CA GLY A 123 -3.90 11.54 1.37
C GLY A 123 -3.12 10.71 0.35
N GLY A 124 -1.90 10.34 0.74
CA GLY A 124 -1.03 9.47 -0.04
C GLY A 124 -0.31 8.45 0.83
N ILE A 125 0.02 7.31 0.24
CA ILE A 125 0.84 6.27 0.87
C ILE A 125 1.90 5.79 -0.13
N ALA A 126 3.10 5.51 0.37
CA ALA A 126 4.21 5.03 -0.44
C ALA A 126 5.14 4.09 0.34
N ALA A 127 5.66 3.07 -0.35
CA ALA A 127 6.80 2.30 0.11
C ALA A 127 8.07 3.03 -0.37
N HIS A 128 8.87 3.49 0.59
CA HIS A 128 10.14 4.15 0.30
C HIS A 128 11.25 3.11 0.10
N ALA A 129 12.31 3.48 -0.63
CA ALA A 129 13.42 2.58 -0.95
C ALA A 129 14.16 2.05 0.31
N ASN A 130 14.06 2.73 1.45
CA ASN A 130 14.59 2.26 2.74
C ASN A 130 13.78 1.12 3.37
N GLY A 131 12.63 0.77 2.79
CA GLY A 131 11.75 -0.29 3.27
C GLY A 131 10.65 0.17 4.22
N ASP A 132 10.59 1.45 4.57
CA ASP A 132 9.51 1.99 5.37
C ASP A 132 8.28 2.32 4.52
N ILE A 133 7.12 2.32 5.16
CA ILE A 133 5.85 2.79 4.58
C ILE A 133 5.58 4.18 5.11
N TYR A 134 5.49 5.15 4.21
CA TYR A 134 5.16 6.54 4.49
C TYR A 134 3.70 6.78 4.16
N MET A 135 3.00 7.46 5.07
CA MET A 135 1.59 7.81 4.95
C MET A 135 1.43 9.28 5.29
N ILE A 136 0.65 9.99 4.49
CA ILE A 136 0.23 11.37 4.74
C ILE A 136 -1.26 11.44 4.47
N PHE A 137 -2.02 12.12 5.33
CA PHE A 137 -3.46 12.33 5.15
C PHE A 137 -3.89 13.65 5.81
N GLY A 138 -5.00 14.21 5.35
CA GLY A 138 -5.67 15.36 5.95
C GLY A 138 -4.88 16.66 5.78
N CYS A 139 -4.85 17.53 6.80
CA CYS A 139 -4.23 18.86 6.68
C CYS A 139 -2.69 18.86 6.53
N TRP A 140 -2.09 17.67 6.52
CA TRP A 140 -0.67 17.44 6.31
C TRP A 140 -0.34 16.92 4.91
N ALA A 141 -1.37 16.63 4.10
CA ALA A 141 -1.27 16.20 2.71
C ALA A 141 -1.15 17.36 1.71
#